data_AF-A0A6D2IA68-F1
#
_entry.id   AF-A0A6D2IA68-F1
#
_cell.length_a   1.000
_cell.length_b   1.000
_cell.length_c   1.000
_cell.angle_alpha   90.00
_cell.angle_beta   90.00
_cell.angle_gamma   90.00
#
_symmetry.space_group_name_H-M   'P 1'
#
loop_
_entity.id
_entity.type
_entity.pdbx_description
1 polymer ?
#
loop_
_entity_poly.entity_id
_entity_poly.type
_entity_poly.pdbx_seq_one_letter_code
_entity_poly.pdbx_strand_id
1 'polypeptide(L)'
;MSSNIAEALNAALLPARESPIVALFEFIRTMLCRWFESRRQKIEKMHGDIPEEVDKELSLNMEQSAGLPAVRVGAWTFEVNVPYKSLVDDIHKKPTWLSSISCITFPIPDPDNVDVPQYILDLPETMFPKLKRPPGRPAKKRKRSAGEYPVPEGGTAKKKKHNKCSICHKGGHNRRSCKEPLD
;
A
#
# COMPACT_ATOMS: atom_id res chain seq x y z
N MET A 1 20.15 -2.37 -1.06
CA MET A 1 18.89 -1.80 -1.59
C MET A 1 17.95 -1.60 -0.42
N SER A 2 17.64 -0.35 -0.05
CA SER A 2 16.59 -0.10 0.95
C SER A 2 15.25 -0.44 0.32
N SER A 3 14.69 -1.62 0.63
CA SER A 3 13.29 -1.87 0.32
C SER A 3 12.50 -0.76 1.00
N ASN A 4 11.72 -0.02 0.22
CA ASN A 4 11.17 1.24 0.67
C ASN A 4 9.93 1.03 1.54
N ILE A 5 10.13 0.43 2.71
CA ILE A 5 9.08 0.15 3.70
C ILE A 5 8.36 1.46 4.05
N ALA A 6 9.11 2.56 4.14
CA ALA A 6 8.58 3.88 4.41
C ALA A 6 7.66 4.39 3.27
N GLU A 7 8.06 4.30 2.00
CA GLU A 7 7.22 4.70 0.87
C GLU A 7 6.00 3.80 0.72
N ALA A 8 6.15 2.49 0.87
CA ALA A 8 5.05 1.53 0.78
C ALA A 8 4.01 1.80 1.88
N LEU A 9 4.45 2.04 3.11
CA LEU A 9 3.56 2.39 4.22
C LEU A 9 2.92 3.76 3.98
N ASN A 10 3.69 4.77 3.58
CA ASN A 10 3.16 6.11 3.27
C ASN A 10 2.10 6.07 2.16
N ALA A 11 2.30 5.25 1.13
CA ALA A 11 1.34 5.02 0.06
C ALA A 11 0.06 4.34 0.58
N ALA A 12 0.20 3.30 1.41
CA ALA A 12 -0.93 2.59 2.01
C ALA A 12 -1.77 3.48 2.96
N LEU A 13 -1.15 4.47 3.61
CA LEU A 13 -1.82 5.42 4.50
C LEU A 13 -2.49 6.59 3.78
N LEU A 14 -2.25 6.78 2.48
CA LEU A 14 -2.85 7.87 1.72
C LEU A 14 -4.38 7.97 1.86
N PRO A 15 -5.18 6.88 1.86
CA PRO A 15 -6.64 6.95 2.02
C PRO A 15 -7.08 7.56 3.35
N ALA A 16 -6.41 7.23 4.46
CA ALA A 16 -6.79 7.66 5.80
C ALA A 16 -6.07 8.92 6.30
N ARG A 17 -5.11 9.44 5.53
CA ARG A 17 -4.24 10.57 5.93
C ARG A 17 -4.98 11.86 6.30
N GLU A 18 -6.17 12.08 5.75
CA GLU A 18 -7.00 13.27 6.00
C GLU A 18 -8.17 12.98 6.95
N SER A 19 -8.25 11.76 7.49
CA SER A 19 -9.26 11.36 8.47
C SER A 19 -8.94 11.95 9.84
N PRO A 20 -9.96 12.13 10.72
CA PRO A 20 -9.73 12.37 12.14
C PRO A 20 -8.79 11.33 12.75
N ILE A 21 -8.05 11.70 13.79
CA ILE A 21 -7.00 10.85 14.38
C ILE A 21 -7.50 9.46 14.79
N VAL A 22 -8.71 9.38 15.32
CA VAL A 22 -9.36 8.11 15.71
C VAL A 22 -9.57 7.21 14.49
N ALA A 23 -10.17 7.75 13.42
CA ALA A 23 -10.40 7.01 12.18
C ALA A 23 -9.08 6.62 11.46
N LEU A 24 -8.01 7.42 11.60
CA LEU A 24 -6.68 7.05 11.09
C LEU A 24 -6.11 5.85 11.85
N PHE A 25 -6.21 5.84 13.19
CA PHE A 25 -5.74 4.71 13.98
C PHE A 25 -6.53 3.43 13.73
N GLU A 26 -7.87 3.53 13.62
CA GLU A 26 -8.71 2.40 13.24
C GLU A 26 -8.33 1.84 11.86
N PHE A 27 -8.06 2.72 10.90
CA PHE A 27 -7.60 2.31 9.58
C PHE A 27 -6.26 1.58 9.65
N ILE A 28 -5.26 2.14 10.33
CA ILE A 28 -3.93 1.53 10.50
C ILE A 28 -4.06 0.15 11.14
N ARG A 29 -4.80 0.06 12.25
CA ARG A 29 -5.01 -1.20 12.98
C ARG A 29 -5.67 -2.25 12.09
N THR A 30 -6.75 -1.89 11.39
CA THR A 30 -7.49 -2.81 10.51
C THR A 30 -6.64 -3.27 9.33
N MET A 31 -5.88 -2.35 8.73
CA MET A 31 -4.94 -2.64 7.64
C MET A 31 -3.88 -3.64 8.09
N LEU A 32 -3.21 -3.38 9.21
CA LEU A 32 -2.18 -4.26 9.76
C LEU A 32 -2.77 -5.63 10.11
N CYS A 33 -3.91 -5.69 10.82
CA CYS A 33 -4.56 -6.95 11.18
C CYS A 33 -4.88 -7.79 9.93
N ARG A 34 -5.48 -7.18 8.89
CA ARG A 34 -5.78 -7.88 7.63
C ARG A 34 -4.52 -8.37 6.93
N TRP A 35 -3.46 -7.58 6.90
CA TRP A 35 -2.18 -7.96 6.29
C TRP A 35 -1.51 -9.11 7.02
N PHE A 36 -1.43 -9.06 8.35
CA PHE A 36 -0.85 -10.11 9.17
C PHE A 36 -1.65 -11.41 9.08
N GLU A 37 -2.98 -11.32 9.10
CA GLU A 37 -3.84 -12.48 8.92
C GLU A 37 -3.70 -13.11 7.53
N SER A 38 -3.68 -12.28 6.49
CA SER A 38 -3.41 -12.74 5.12
C SER A 38 -2.04 -13.41 4.99
N ARG A 39 -1.02 -12.87 5.66
CA ARG A 39 0.34 -13.43 5.68
C ARG A 39 0.39 -14.75 6.44
N ARG A 40 -0.29 -14.86 7.57
CA ARG A 40 -0.39 -16.10 8.36
C ARG A 40 -1.02 -17.22 7.54
N GLN A 41 -2.16 -16.96 6.92
CA GLN A 41 -2.86 -17.95 6.08
C GLN A 41 -1.99 -18.43 4.90
N LYS A 42 -1.18 -17.54 4.30
CA LYS A 42 -0.22 -17.93 3.26
C LYS A 42 0.85 -18.86 3.81
N ILE A 43 1.45 -18.52 4.95
CA ILE A 43 2.51 -19.33 5.57
C ILE A 43 1.96 -20.68 6.04
N GLU A 44 0.75 -20.72 6.61
CA GLU A 44 0.11 -21.97 7.04
C GLU A 44 -0.11 -22.93 5.87
N LYS A 45 -0.67 -22.42 4.76
CA LYS A 45 -0.95 -23.20 3.54
C LYS A 45 0.31 -23.61 2.77
N MET A 46 1.44 -22.99 3.07
CA MET A 46 2.69 -23.29 2.40
C MET A 46 3.19 -24.70 2.73
N HIS A 47 3.65 -25.40 1.70
CA HIS A 47 4.32 -26.69 1.81
C HIS A 47 5.82 -26.50 2.05
N GLY A 48 6.39 -27.26 2.99
CA GLY A 48 7.80 -27.16 3.36
C GLY A 48 8.10 -26.07 4.38
N ASP A 49 9.37 -25.98 4.76
CA ASP A 49 9.84 -25.19 5.90
C ASP A 49 10.46 -23.85 5.50
N ILE A 50 10.69 -23.63 4.20
CA ILE A 50 11.29 -22.42 3.64
C ILE A 50 10.21 -21.66 2.85
N PRO A 51 9.99 -20.36 3.13
CA PRO A 51 9.14 -19.48 2.34
C PRO A 51 9.46 -19.50 0.85
N GLU A 52 8.45 -19.51 -0.02
CA GLU A 52 8.62 -19.58 -1.48
C GLU A 52 9.51 -18.45 -2.01
N GLU A 53 9.39 -17.24 -1.48
CA GLU A 53 10.22 -16.09 -1.84
C GLU A 53 11.68 -16.27 -1.40
N VAL A 54 11.91 -16.90 -0.25
CA VAL A 54 13.25 -17.24 0.22
C VAL A 54 13.83 -18.37 -0.64
N ASP A 55 13.04 -19.40 -0.98
CA ASP A 55 13.44 -20.51 -1.84
C ASP A 55 13.79 -20.01 -3.26
N LYS A 56 13.03 -19.05 -3.79
CA LYS A 56 13.32 -18.37 -5.07
C LYS A 56 14.64 -17.61 -5.03
N GLU A 57 14.86 -16.80 -4.00
CA GLU A 57 16.11 -16.05 -3.85
C GLU A 57 17.31 -16.99 -3.68
N LEU A 58 17.15 -18.05 -2.88
CA LEU A 58 18.17 -19.08 -2.70
C LEU A 58 18.44 -19.85 -3.99
N SER A 59 17.40 -20.15 -4.79
CA SER A 59 17.56 -20.83 -6.07
C SER A 59 18.25 -19.93 -7.10
N LEU A 60 17.92 -18.64 -7.13
CA LEU A 60 18.62 -17.66 -7.97
C LEU A 60 20.09 -17.53 -7.54
N ASN A 61 20.35 -17.39 -6.24
CA ASN A 61 21.71 -17.37 -5.70
C ASN A 61 22.43 -18.67 -5.99
N MET A 62 21.74 -19.81 -5.94
CA MET A 62 22.29 -21.11 -6.31
C MET A 62 22.65 -21.15 -7.79
N GLU A 63 21.76 -20.75 -8.70
CA GLU A 63 22.05 -20.70 -10.14
C GLU A 63 23.22 -19.76 -10.45
N GLN A 64 23.30 -18.62 -9.75
CA GLN A 64 24.45 -17.72 -9.82
C GLN A 64 25.72 -18.33 -9.21
N SER A 65 25.57 -19.22 -8.23
CA SER A 65 26.67 -19.94 -7.55
C SER A 65 26.94 -21.33 -8.12
N ALA A 66 26.19 -21.78 -9.13
CA ALA A 66 26.15 -23.16 -9.65
C ALA A 66 27.38 -23.55 -10.49
N GLY A 67 28.52 -22.96 -10.17
CA GLY A 67 29.82 -23.32 -10.71
C GLY A 67 30.58 -24.37 -9.91
N LEU A 68 30.00 -25.03 -8.90
CA LEU A 68 30.77 -25.91 -7.99
C LEU A 68 30.16 -27.32 -7.85
N PRO A 69 30.59 -28.29 -8.69
CA PRO A 69 30.40 -29.70 -8.41
C PRO A 69 31.36 -30.11 -7.29
N ALA A 70 30.87 -30.81 -6.27
CA ALA A 70 31.71 -31.38 -5.23
C ALA A 70 32.58 -32.54 -5.74
N VAL A 71 33.71 -32.22 -6.34
CA VAL A 71 34.65 -33.18 -6.92
C VAL A 71 35.75 -33.51 -5.90
N ARG A 72 36.23 -34.74 -5.94
CA ARG A 72 37.34 -35.22 -5.12
C ARG A 72 38.65 -34.62 -5.67
N VAL A 73 39.37 -33.85 -4.86
CA VAL A 73 40.58 -33.11 -5.28
C VAL A 73 41.87 -33.80 -4.82
N GLY A 74 41.82 -34.60 -3.75
CA GLY A 74 43.02 -35.26 -3.21
C GLY A 74 42.72 -36.34 -2.18
N ALA A 75 43.79 -36.86 -1.55
CA ALA A 75 43.71 -37.93 -0.55
C ALA A 75 42.83 -37.56 0.66
N TRP A 76 42.79 -36.27 1.02
CA TRP A 76 42.02 -35.75 2.17
C TRP A 76 41.28 -34.43 1.88
N THR A 77 41.07 -34.08 0.61
CA THR A 77 40.46 -32.79 0.22
C THR A 77 39.31 -33.01 -0.76
N PHE A 78 38.13 -32.50 -0.40
CA PHE A 78 36.89 -32.60 -1.17
C PHE A 78 36.22 -31.23 -1.30
N GLU A 79 35.58 -31.02 -2.45
CA GLU A 79 34.68 -29.90 -2.72
C GLU A 79 33.25 -30.26 -2.26
N VAL A 80 32.38 -29.29 -2.00
CA VAL A 80 31.24 -29.43 -1.06
C VAL A 80 29.88 -29.61 -1.78
N ASN A 81 29.13 -30.68 -1.44
CA ASN A 81 27.75 -30.96 -1.93
C ASN A 81 26.75 -30.94 -0.77
N VAL A 82 26.54 -29.80 -0.11
CA VAL A 82 25.44 -29.68 0.87
C VAL A 82 24.21 -29.12 0.17
N PRO A 83 23.01 -29.74 0.32
CA PRO A 83 21.78 -29.15 -0.17
C PRO A 83 21.60 -27.76 0.46
N TYR A 84 21.51 -26.71 -0.33
CA TYR A 84 21.50 -25.32 0.17
C TYR A 84 20.39 -25.07 1.20
N LYS A 85 19.29 -25.83 1.14
CA LYS A 85 18.19 -25.77 2.11
C LYS A 85 18.65 -26.02 3.55
N SER A 86 19.75 -26.75 3.74
CA SER A 86 20.39 -26.98 5.04
C SER A 86 21.22 -25.79 5.55
N LEU A 87 21.57 -24.85 4.68
CA LEU A 87 22.35 -23.65 5.00
C LEU A 87 21.44 -22.44 5.31
N VAL A 88 20.13 -22.62 5.23
CA VAL A 88 19.14 -21.57 5.51
C VAL A 88 19.04 -21.38 7.02
N ASP A 89 19.37 -20.17 7.47
CA ASP A 89 19.22 -19.77 8.85
C ASP A 89 17.76 -19.92 9.33
N ASP A 90 17.59 -20.32 10.58
CA ASP A 90 16.29 -20.53 11.22
C ASP A 90 15.40 -19.28 11.16
N ILE A 91 15.97 -18.06 11.09
CA ILE A 91 15.21 -16.81 10.93
C ILE A 91 14.37 -16.78 9.65
N HIS A 92 14.78 -17.55 8.64
CA HIS A 92 14.09 -17.63 7.36
C HIS A 92 13.14 -18.82 7.27
N LYS A 93 13.01 -19.63 8.33
CA LYS A 93 12.12 -20.79 8.33
C LYS A 93 10.71 -20.44 8.78
N LYS A 94 9.76 -21.24 8.31
CA LYS A 94 8.32 -21.18 8.62
C LYS A 94 8.01 -21.02 10.12
N PRO A 95 8.59 -21.81 11.06
CA PRO A 95 8.29 -21.66 12.49
C PRO A 95 8.61 -20.26 13.02
N THR A 96 9.76 -19.70 12.67
CA THR A 96 10.19 -18.37 13.13
C THR A 96 9.28 -17.27 12.57
N TRP A 97 8.86 -17.40 11.31
CA TRP A 97 7.92 -16.47 10.70
C TRP A 97 6.53 -16.52 11.37
N LEU A 98 6.01 -17.71 11.65
CA LEU A 98 4.74 -17.86 12.37
C LEU A 98 4.82 -17.25 13.77
N SER A 99 5.92 -17.50 14.49
CA SER A 99 6.16 -16.90 15.80
C SER A 99 6.16 -15.37 15.75
N SER A 100 6.79 -14.77 14.74
CA SER A 100 6.84 -13.31 14.59
C SER A 100 5.48 -12.63 14.33
N ILE A 101 4.50 -13.38 13.81
CA ILE A 101 3.18 -12.86 13.44
C ILE A 101 2.12 -13.18 14.52
N SER A 102 2.44 -14.07 15.46
CA SER A 102 1.51 -14.57 16.48
C SER A 102 0.97 -13.51 17.45
N CYS A 103 1.65 -12.39 17.66
CA CYS A 103 1.30 -11.43 18.72
C CYS A 103 0.55 -10.17 18.25
N ILE A 104 0.29 -10.00 16.95
CA ILE A 104 -0.12 -8.68 16.40
C ILE A 104 -1.63 -8.58 16.13
N THR A 105 -2.41 -9.65 16.26
CA THR A 105 -3.88 -9.57 16.13
C THR A 105 -4.52 -9.10 17.43
N PHE A 106 -4.68 -7.78 17.59
CA PHE A 106 -5.58 -7.20 18.59
C PHE A 106 -6.97 -7.02 17.97
N PRO A 107 -7.93 -7.95 18.19
CA PRO A 107 -9.33 -7.66 17.90
C PRO A 107 -9.74 -6.43 18.71
N ILE A 108 -10.51 -5.52 18.10
CA ILE A 108 -11.17 -4.47 18.87
C ILE A 108 -12.20 -5.22 19.73
N PRO A 109 -12.16 -5.10 21.07
CA PRO A 109 -13.27 -5.55 21.88
C PRO A 109 -14.52 -4.80 21.40
N ASP A 110 -15.68 -5.45 21.45
CA ASP A 110 -16.93 -4.73 21.25
C ASP A 110 -16.91 -3.44 22.10
N PRO A 111 -17.26 -2.26 21.58
CA PRO A 111 -17.33 -1.06 22.39
C PRO A 111 -18.17 -1.25 23.66
N ASP A 112 -19.16 -2.15 23.64
CA ASP A 112 -19.96 -2.52 24.81
C ASP A 112 -19.18 -3.36 25.86
N ASN A 113 -18.05 -3.94 25.46
CA ASN A 113 -17.15 -4.75 26.28
C ASN A 113 -15.89 -4.00 26.73
N VAL A 114 -15.79 -2.69 26.45
CA VAL A 114 -14.67 -1.86 26.92
C VAL A 114 -15.07 -1.15 28.21
N ASP A 115 -14.42 -1.51 29.32
CA ASP A 115 -14.58 -0.79 30.58
C ASP A 115 -13.83 0.56 30.48
N VAL A 116 -14.59 1.63 30.21
CA VAL A 116 -14.07 3.00 30.11
C VAL A 116 -14.17 3.64 31.51
N PRO A 117 -13.04 3.99 32.15
CA PRO A 117 -13.07 4.63 33.46
C PRO A 117 -13.97 5.88 33.50
N GLN A 118 -14.76 6.03 34.56
CA GLN A 118 -15.71 7.13 34.77
C GLN A 118 -15.11 8.52 34.51
N TYR A 119 -13.88 8.78 34.96
CA TYR A 119 -13.21 10.06 34.75
C TYR A 119 -13.02 10.45 33.27
N ILE A 120 -13.03 9.48 32.35
CA ILE A 120 -12.98 9.72 30.90
C ILE A 120 -14.36 10.12 30.36
N LEU A 121 -15.41 9.48 30.87
CA LEU A 121 -16.81 9.81 30.51
C LEU A 121 -17.22 11.18 31.05
N ASP A 122 -16.65 11.57 32.19
CA ASP A 122 -16.84 12.87 32.84
C ASP A 122 -16.04 14.01 32.16
N LEU A 123 -15.16 13.69 31.21
CA LEU A 123 -14.47 14.73 30.45
C LEU A 123 -15.49 15.53 29.64
N PRO A 124 -15.48 16.87 29.73
CA PRO A 124 -16.32 17.70 28.87
C PRO A 124 -15.99 17.36 27.43
N GLU A 125 -17.02 17.19 26.59
CA GLU A 125 -16.89 16.81 25.18
C GLU A 125 -15.94 17.79 24.49
N THR A 126 -14.66 17.40 24.38
CA THR A 126 -13.65 18.29 23.84
C THR A 126 -13.94 18.39 22.36
N MET A 127 -14.50 19.52 21.92
CA MET A 127 -14.59 19.79 20.49
C MET A 127 -13.18 19.65 19.92
N PHE A 128 -12.99 18.64 19.08
CA PHE A 128 -11.71 18.42 18.40
C PHE A 128 -11.26 19.77 17.81
N PRO A 129 -10.05 20.25 18.11
CA PRO A 129 -9.59 21.52 17.59
C PRO A 129 -9.70 21.48 16.07
N LYS A 130 -10.27 22.53 15.47
CA LYS A 130 -10.43 22.62 14.02
C LYS A 130 -9.06 22.45 13.37
N LEU A 131 -8.79 21.26 12.81
CA LEU A 131 -7.51 20.96 12.17
C LEU A 131 -7.38 21.82 10.90
N LYS A 132 -6.49 22.82 10.94
CA LYS A 132 -6.01 23.50 9.73
C LYS A 132 -4.91 22.65 9.11
N ARG A 133 -4.90 22.52 7.76
CA ARG A 133 -3.77 21.90 7.06
C ARG A 133 -2.49 22.71 7.37
N PRO A 134 -1.41 22.09 7.89
CA PRO A 134 -0.18 22.80 8.16
C PRO A 134 0.43 23.34 6.85
N PRO A 135 0.97 24.58 6.85
CA PRO A 135 1.62 25.15 5.69
C PRO A 135 2.77 24.23 5.23
N GLY A 136 2.82 23.93 3.93
CA GLY A 136 3.84 23.06 3.32
C GLY A 136 3.44 21.59 3.11
N ARG A 137 2.32 21.10 3.67
CA ARG A 137 1.87 19.72 3.38
C ARG A 137 1.44 19.61 1.90
N PRO A 138 2.06 18.74 1.09
CA PRO A 138 1.68 18.56 -0.31
C PRO A 138 0.23 18.06 -0.44
N ALA A 139 -0.52 18.64 -1.37
CA ALA A 139 -1.87 18.19 -1.66
C ALA A 139 -1.85 16.79 -2.29
N LYS A 140 -2.76 15.90 -1.85
CA LYS A 140 -2.89 14.54 -2.38
C LYS A 140 -3.18 14.50 -3.89
N LYS A 141 -3.85 15.53 -4.41
CA LYS A 141 -4.03 15.74 -5.86
C LYS A 141 -3.26 16.98 -6.28
N ARG A 142 -2.49 16.87 -7.37
CA ARG A 142 -1.85 18.03 -8.03
C ARG A 142 -2.92 19.08 -8.37
N LYS A 143 -2.64 20.35 -8.07
CA LYS A 143 -3.44 21.47 -8.57
C LYS A 143 -3.26 21.54 -10.09
N ARG A 144 -4.36 21.40 -10.81
CA ARG A 144 -4.40 21.43 -12.27
C ARG A 144 -4.35 22.88 -12.77
N SER A 145 -3.62 23.11 -13.84
CA SER A 145 -3.60 24.42 -14.53
C SER A 145 -4.93 24.68 -15.23
N ALA A 146 -5.20 25.94 -15.58
CA ALA A 146 -6.39 26.30 -16.35
C ALA A 146 -6.43 25.52 -17.68
N GLY A 147 -7.50 24.74 -17.90
CA GLY A 147 -7.72 23.92 -19.10
C GLY A 147 -7.47 22.41 -18.94
N GLU A 148 -6.90 21.97 -17.81
CA GLU A 148 -6.70 20.54 -17.53
C GLU A 148 -7.93 19.92 -16.85
N TYR A 149 -8.77 19.16 -17.57
CA TYR A 149 -9.94 18.48 -17.01
C TYR A 149 -9.63 17.06 -16.52
N PRO A 150 -10.15 16.62 -15.36
CA PRO A 150 -9.93 15.27 -14.87
C PRO A 150 -10.53 14.25 -15.84
N VAL A 151 -9.73 13.27 -16.22
CA VAL A 151 -10.18 12.07 -16.92
C VAL A 151 -10.70 11.12 -15.83
N PRO A 152 -11.94 10.59 -15.94
CA PRO A 152 -12.41 9.54 -15.04
C PRO A 152 -11.46 8.33 -15.08
N GLU A 153 -11.26 7.64 -13.96
CA GLU A 153 -10.53 6.37 -13.96
C GLU A 153 -11.21 5.38 -14.92
N GLY A 154 -10.48 4.91 -15.94
CA GLY A 154 -11.00 4.08 -17.03
C GLY A 154 -11.72 4.82 -18.16
N GLY A 155 -11.81 6.16 -18.13
CA GLY A 155 -12.45 6.97 -19.16
C GLY A 155 -11.48 7.59 -20.17
N THR A 156 -12.00 8.02 -21.32
CA THR A 156 -11.26 8.88 -22.26
C THR A 156 -11.45 10.36 -21.90
N ALA A 157 -10.45 11.20 -22.18
CA ALA A 157 -10.52 12.63 -21.92
C ALA A 157 -11.76 13.25 -22.60
N LYS A 158 -12.57 14.01 -21.84
CA LYS A 158 -13.75 14.69 -22.39
C LYS A 158 -13.31 15.60 -23.55
N LYS A 159 -13.75 15.28 -24.78
CA LYS A 159 -13.54 16.12 -25.96
C LYS A 159 -14.09 17.52 -25.68
N LYS A 160 -13.38 18.57 -26.11
CA LYS A 160 -13.85 19.96 -26.03
C LYS A 160 -15.25 20.03 -26.65
N LYS A 161 -16.26 20.47 -25.88
CA LYS A 161 -17.54 20.87 -26.48
C LYS A 161 -17.25 22.10 -27.35
N HIS A 162 -17.61 22.06 -28.63
CA HIS A 162 -17.50 23.24 -29.49
C HIS A 162 -18.31 24.38 -28.88
N ASN A 163 -17.73 25.59 -28.87
CA ASN A 163 -18.44 26.79 -28.45
C ASN A 163 -19.70 26.95 -29.31
N LYS A 164 -20.84 27.19 -28.67
CA LYS A 164 -22.10 27.52 -29.33
C LYS A 164 -22.19 29.04 -29.51
N CYS A 165 -22.72 29.50 -30.63
CA CYS A 165 -22.97 30.91 -30.84
C CYS A 165 -23.96 31.45 -29.78
N SER A 166 -23.71 32.63 -29.22
CA SER A 166 -24.62 33.23 -28.23
C SER A 166 -25.90 33.82 -28.84
N ILE A 167 -25.97 33.94 -30.18
CA ILE A 167 -27.13 34.49 -30.91
C ILE A 167 -28.04 33.33 -31.34
N CYS A 168 -27.49 32.36 -32.10
CA CYS A 168 -28.30 31.28 -32.69
C CYS A 168 -28.18 29.94 -31.98
N HIS A 169 -27.33 29.83 -30.95
CA HIS A 169 -27.07 28.62 -30.17
C HIS A 169 -26.58 27.38 -30.95
N LYS A 170 -26.26 27.53 -32.25
CA LYS A 170 -25.66 26.49 -33.10
C LYS A 170 -24.13 26.46 -32.93
N GLY A 171 -23.54 25.28 -33.09
CA GLY A 171 -22.08 25.09 -33.09
C GLY A 171 -21.45 25.38 -34.44
N GLY A 172 -20.11 25.52 -34.47
CA GLY A 172 -19.34 25.69 -35.72
C GLY A 172 -18.95 27.13 -36.06
N HIS A 173 -19.47 28.12 -35.33
CA HIS A 173 -19.11 29.54 -35.50
C HIS A 173 -19.28 30.30 -34.17
N ASN A 174 -18.72 31.51 -34.08
CA ASN A 174 -18.82 32.36 -32.88
C ASN A 174 -19.83 33.51 -33.10
N ARG A 175 -20.12 34.30 -32.06
CA ARG A 175 -21.04 35.46 -32.14
C ARG A 175 -20.67 36.43 -33.26
N ARG A 176 -19.36 36.69 -33.46
CA ARG A 176 -18.86 37.67 -34.46
C ARG A 176 -19.10 37.23 -35.90
N SER A 177 -19.12 35.92 -36.14
CA SER A 177 -19.34 35.34 -37.47
C SER A 177 -20.75 34.78 -37.64
N CYS A 178 -21.70 35.17 -36.78
CA CYS A 178 -23.09 34.75 -36.89
C CYS A 178 -23.80 35.57 -37.96
N LYS A 179 -24.56 34.89 -38.85
CA LYS A 179 -25.34 35.54 -39.91
C LYS A 179 -26.81 35.79 -39.51
N GLU A 180 -27.21 35.36 -38.33
CA GLU A 180 -28.56 35.56 -37.81
C GLU A 180 -28.69 36.99 -37.26
N PRO A 181 -29.86 37.64 -37.43
CA PRO A 181 -30.09 38.99 -36.93
C PRO A 181 -29.98 39.03 -35.39
N LEU A 182 -29.56 40.19 -34.88
CA LEU A 182 -29.58 40.48 -33.45
C LEU A 182 -30.99 40.94 -33.10
N ASP A 183 -31.78 40.08 -32.45
CA ASP A 183 -32.92 40.52 -31.64
C ASP A 183 -32.42 41.24 -30.38
#